data_AF-A0A3M9YXL5-F1
#
_entry.id   AF-A0A3M9YXL5-F1
#
_cell.length_a   1.000
_cell.length_b   1.000
_cell.length_c   1.000
_cell.angle_alpha   90.00
_cell.angle_beta   90.00
_cell.angle_gamma   90.00
#
_symmetry.space_group_name_H-M   'P 1'
#
loop_
_entity.id
_entity.type
_entity.pdbx_description
1 polymer ?
#
loop_
_entity_poly.entity_id
_entity_poly.type
_entity_poly.pdbx_seq_one_letter_code
_entity_poly.pdbx_strand_id
1 'polypeptide(L)'
;MPKPVNQRCQQCALLSASEARQKACWDSRLCHKRRSFYRHKLALAQTNQVNEPVPVLDVPLPDTVYAILYRYLIEGNILHAIAAELYRGDQLIAKTRPIHCGALTDRVLRMYLQSVLETFTHHSSTSVALFREMVDLPLSRHPCPVADCHLNPTHRLEELL
;
A
#
# COMPACT_ATOMS: atom_id res chain seq x y z
N MET A 1 -32.66 -21.37 7.59
CA MET A 1 -32.00 -20.13 8.04
C MET A 1 -31.82 -20.17 9.55
N PRO A 2 -30.64 -19.82 10.10
CA PRO A 2 -30.47 -19.71 11.55
C PRO A 2 -31.37 -18.59 12.08
N LYS A 3 -32.14 -18.87 13.14
CA LYS A 3 -33.00 -17.85 13.76
C LYS A 3 -32.14 -16.67 14.24
N PRO A 4 -32.58 -15.42 14.03
CA PRO A 4 -31.82 -14.24 14.44
C PRO A 4 -31.59 -14.25 15.95
N VAL A 5 -30.39 -13.87 16.37
CA VAL A 5 -29.99 -13.81 17.78
C VAL A 5 -30.72 -12.66 18.47
N ASN A 6 -31.41 -12.96 19.56
CA ASN A 6 -32.00 -11.91 20.39
C ASN A 6 -30.92 -11.33 21.30
N GLN A 7 -30.41 -10.14 20.94
CA GLN A 7 -29.31 -9.48 21.66
C GLN A 7 -29.62 -9.23 23.14
N ARG A 8 -30.88 -8.92 23.50
CA ARG A 8 -31.28 -8.72 24.90
C ARG A 8 -31.17 -10.01 25.71
N CYS A 9 -31.57 -11.14 25.13
CA CYS A 9 -31.42 -12.45 25.77
C CYS A 9 -29.96 -12.90 25.84
N GLN A 10 -29.14 -12.55 24.86
CA GLN A 10 -27.71 -12.83 24.85
C GLN A 10 -26.98 -12.07 25.97
N GLN A 11 -27.28 -10.78 26.15
CA GLN A 11 -26.75 -9.96 27.25
C GLN A 11 -27.25 -10.48 28.61
N CYS A 12 -28.53 -10.83 28.73
CA CYS A 12 -29.09 -11.41 29.95
C CYS A 12 -28.45 -12.76 30.32
N ALA A 13 -27.93 -13.51 29.35
CA ALA A 13 -27.22 -14.77 29.58
C ALA A 13 -25.86 -14.57 30.27
N LEU A 14 -25.25 -13.38 30.15
CA LEU A 14 -23.97 -13.02 30.78
C LEU A 14 -24.10 -12.54 32.24
N LEU A 15 -25.29 -12.08 32.64
CA LEU A 15 -25.56 -11.64 34.01
C LEU A 15 -25.55 -12.82 35.00
N SER A 16 -25.52 -12.56 36.30
CA SER A 16 -25.78 -13.60 37.31
C SER A 16 -27.26 -14.03 37.29
N ALA A 17 -27.55 -15.19 37.90
CA ALA A 17 -28.93 -15.71 37.93
C ALA A 17 -29.88 -14.82 38.76
N SER A 18 -29.38 -14.15 39.81
CA SER A 18 -30.15 -13.22 40.64
C SER A 18 -30.49 -11.93 39.88
N GLU A 19 -29.51 -11.32 39.22
CA GLU A 19 -29.71 -10.10 38.42
C GLU A 19 -30.65 -10.33 37.23
N ALA A 20 -30.55 -11.50 36.59
CA ALA A 20 -31.40 -11.83 35.47
C ALA A 20 -32.88 -12.00 35.88
N ARG A 21 -33.14 -12.54 37.08
CA ARG A 21 -34.50 -12.70 37.64
C ARG A 21 -35.19 -11.36 37.93
N GLN A 22 -34.42 -10.30 38.18
CA GLN A 22 -34.94 -8.96 38.44
C GLN A 22 -35.38 -8.23 37.15
N LYS A 23 -35.12 -8.79 35.96
CA LYS A 23 -35.54 -8.18 34.69
C LYS A 23 -37.05 -8.32 34.53
N ALA A 24 -37.73 -7.23 34.15
CA ALA A 24 -39.18 -7.19 33.93
C ALA A 24 -39.70 -8.21 32.88
N CYS A 25 -38.84 -8.64 31.95
CA CYS A 25 -39.17 -9.64 30.93
C CYS A 25 -38.81 -11.08 31.33
N TRP A 26 -38.52 -11.34 32.60
CA TRP A 26 -38.12 -12.67 33.08
C TRP A 26 -39.29 -13.66 33.08
N ASP A 27 -39.09 -14.79 32.42
CA ASP A 27 -40.00 -15.94 32.43
C ASP A 27 -39.30 -17.15 33.04
N SER A 28 -39.75 -17.58 34.22
CA SER A 28 -39.18 -18.71 34.96
C SER A 28 -39.20 -20.03 34.18
N ARG A 29 -40.11 -20.20 33.20
CA ARG A 29 -40.21 -21.42 32.39
C ARG A 29 -39.20 -21.44 31.24
N LEU A 30 -38.93 -20.29 30.63
CA LEU A 30 -38.15 -20.18 29.39
C LEU A 30 -36.76 -19.58 29.57
N CYS A 31 -36.59 -18.59 30.45
CA CYS A 31 -35.36 -17.83 30.58
C CYS A 31 -34.18 -18.66 31.09
N HIS A 32 -34.42 -19.66 31.95
CA HIS A 32 -33.36 -20.57 32.40
C HIS A 32 -32.71 -21.32 31.23
N LYS A 33 -33.53 -21.97 30.39
CA LYS A 33 -33.08 -22.72 29.22
C LYS A 33 -32.43 -21.80 28.17
N ARG A 34 -33.05 -20.64 27.91
CA ARG A 34 -32.52 -19.64 26.95
C ARG A 34 -31.13 -19.13 27.37
N ARG A 35 -30.94 -18.81 28.66
CA ARG A 35 -29.64 -18.33 29.15
C ARG A 35 -28.55 -19.39 29.05
N SER A 36 -28.87 -20.65 29.37
CA SER A 36 -27.92 -21.76 29.17
C SER A 36 -27.51 -21.90 27.70
N PHE A 37 -28.49 -21.87 26.79
CA PHE A 37 -28.24 -21.94 25.35
C PHE A 37 -27.31 -20.81 24.85
N TYR A 38 -27.58 -19.56 25.24
CA TYR A 38 -26.75 -18.43 24.83
C TYR A 38 -25.34 -18.47 25.43
N ARG A 39 -25.18 -18.90 26.68
CA ARG A 39 -23.85 -19.11 27.30
C ARG A 39 -23.05 -20.16 26.56
N HIS A 40 -23.66 -21.30 26.24
CA HIS A 40 -22.97 -22.36 25.49
C HIS A 40 -22.57 -21.90 24.09
N LYS A 41 -23.45 -21.16 23.40
CA LYS A 41 -23.16 -20.59 22.09
C LYS A 41 -22.00 -19.59 22.12
N LEU A 42 -21.91 -18.78 23.17
CA LEU A 42 -20.79 -17.85 23.39
C LEU A 42 -19.47 -18.57 23.69
N ALA A 43 -19.52 -19.65 24.48
CA ALA A 43 -18.34 -20.46 24.77
C ALA A 43 -17.79 -21.13 23.50
N LEU A 44 -18.67 -21.69 22.65
CA LEU A 44 -18.29 -22.27 21.36
C LEU A 44 -17.69 -21.25 20.38
N ALA A 45 -18.16 -20.00 20.42
CA ALA A 45 -17.60 -18.92 19.62
C ALA A 45 -16.19 -18.52 20.09
N GLN A 46 -15.94 -18.58 21.40
CA GLN A 46 -14.62 -18.30 21.99
C GLN A 46 -13.62 -19.41 21.69
N THR A 47 -14.04 -20.69 21.68
CA THR A 47 -13.14 -21.81 21.33
C THR A 47 -12.71 -21.79 19.86
N ASN A 48 -13.53 -21.25 18.96
CA ASN A 48 -13.19 -21.12 17.54
C ASN A 48 -12.39 -19.85 17.22
N GLN A 49 -12.08 -19.01 18.21
CA GLN A 49 -11.30 -17.77 18.07
C GLN A 49 -9.87 -17.89 18.63
N VAL A 50 -9.37 -19.10 18.84
CA VAL A 50 -7.92 -19.30 19.01
C VAL A 50 -7.30 -19.25 17.61
N ASN A 51 -7.25 -18.04 17.03
CA ASN A 51 -6.31 -17.75 15.97
C ASN A 51 -4.95 -17.70 16.66
N GLU A 52 -4.22 -18.82 16.67
CA GLU A 52 -2.80 -18.75 16.98
C GLU A 52 -2.18 -17.70 16.04
N PRO A 53 -1.44 -16.72 16.57
CA PRO A 53 -0.78 -15.74 15.73
C PRO A 53 0.19 -16.48 14.81
N VAL A 54 -0.02 -16.34 13.50
CA VAL A 54 0.91 -16.86 12.50
C VAL A 54 2.27 -16.20 12.76
N PRO A 55 3.35 -16.97 13.00
CA PRO A 55 4.65 -16.38 13.26
C PRO A 55 5.12 -15.60 12.03
N VAL A 56 5.42 -14.32 12.23
CA VAL A 56 6.12 -13.51 11.23
C VAL A 56 7.60 -13.84 11.37
N LEU A 57 8.21 -14.30 10.28
CA LEU A 57 9.63 -14.61 10.23
C LEU A 57 10.37 -13.45 9.57
N ASP A 58 11.38 -12.93 10.24
CA ASP A 58 12.30 -11.96 9.64
C ASP A 58 13.32 -12.68 8.75
N VAL A 59 13.12 -12.60 7.44
CA VAL A 59 14.07 -13.12 6.44
C VAL A 59 14.94 -11.95 5.98
N PRO A 60 16.28 -12.04 6.09
CA PRO A 60 17.15 -10.96 5.65
C PRO A 60 17.04 -10.77 4.14
N LEU A 61 16.83 -9.53 3.71
CA LEU A 61 16.82 -9.15 2.31
C LEU A 61 18.22 -9.36 1.71
N PRO A 62 18.31 -9.93 0.50
CA PRO A 62 19.58 -10.00 -0.22
C PRO A 62 20.14 -8.59 -0.48
N ASP A 63 21.46 -8.43 -0.35
CA ASP A 63 22.18 -7.18 -0.66
C ASP A 63 22.29 -6.97 -2.18
N THR A 64 21.15 -6.72 -2.82
CA THR A 64 21.03 -6.57 -4.28
C THR A 64 20.97 -5.11 -4.65
N VAL A 65 21.88 -4.68 -5.53
CA VAL A 65 21.87 -3.33 -6.11
C VAL A 65 21.09 -3.34 -7.43
N TYR A 66 20.15 -2.41 -7.59
CA TYR A 66 19.37 -2.29 -8.83
C TYR A 66 18.90 -0.85 -9.07
N ALA A 67 18.66 -0.52 -10.34
CA ALA A 67 18.16 0.79 -10.74
C ALA A 67 16.74 0.71 -11.33
N ILE A 68 15.95 1.75 -11.12
CA ILE A 68 14.61 1.95 -11.68
C ILE A 68 14.63 3.22 -12.54
N LEU A 69 14.05 3.16 -13.74
CA LEU A 69 13.82 4.31 -14.60
C LEU A 69 12.35 4.74 -14.51
N TYR A 70 12.10 6.00 -14.19
CA TYR A 70 10.79 6.62 -14.21
C TYR A 70 10.62 7.43 -15.50
N ARG A 71 9.54 7.18 -16.23
CA ARG A 71 9.21 7.82 -17.50
C ARG A 71 7.90 8.57 -17.35
N TYR A 72 7.96 9.89 -17.43
CA TYR A 72 6.79 10.75 -17.36
C TYR A 72 6.24 10.93 -18.77
N LEU A 73 5.00 10.50 -18.99
CA LEU A 73 4.39 10.41 -20.32
C LEU A 73 3.21 11.39 -20.45
N ILE A 74 3.13 12.08 -21.59
CA ILE A 74 1.91 12.80 -21.99
C ILE A 74 0.95 11.85 -22.73
N GLU A 75 -0.20 12.38 -23.15
CA GLU A 75 -1.16 11.63 -23.97
C GLU A 75 -0.49 11.01 -25.22
N GLY A 76 -0.92 9.80 -25.59
CA GLY A 76 -0.30 9.05 -26.68
C GLY A 76 1.02 8.37 -26.33
N ASN A 77 1.36 8.24 -25.04
CA ASN A 77 2.60 7.61 -24.55
C ASN A 77 3.88 8.28 -25.04
N ILE A 78 3.82 9.58 -25.33
CA ILE A 78 4.98 10.36 -25.75
C ILE A 78 5.81 10.68 -24.50
N LEU A 79 7.10 10.38 -24.56
CA LEU A 79 8.03 10.61 -23.46
C LEU A 79 8.25 12.11 -23.25
N HIS A 80 7.88 12.61 -22.07
CA HIS A 80 8.03 14.01 -21.71
C HIS A 80 9.24 14.28 -20.83
N ALA A 81 9.45 13.47 -19.79
CA ALA A 81 10.57 13.59 -18.88
C ALA A 81 11.01 12.22 -18.34
N ILE A 82 12.23 12.14 -17.81
CA ILE A 82 12.75 10.95 -17.14
C ILE A 82 13.44 11.30 -15.82
N ALA A 83 13.44 10.35 -14.90
CA ALA A 83 14.26 10.33 -13.68
C ALA A 83 14.68 8.89 -13.40
N ALA A 84 15.77 8.69 -12.67
CA ALA A 84 16.24 7.35 -12.31
C ALA A 84 16.62 7.29 -10.84
N GLU A 85 16.41 6.13 -10.24
CA GLU A 85 16.71 5.85 -8.85
C GLU A 85 17.53 4.57 -8.72
N LEU A 86 18.39 4.53 -7.71
CA LEU A 86 19.31 3.42 -7.41
C LEU A 86 19.05 2.93 -6.00
N TYR A 87 18.83 1.63 -5.87
CA TYR A 87 18.49 0.96 -4.62
C TYR A 87 19.53 -0.10 -4.26
N ARG A 88 19.65 -0.36 -2.95
CA ARG A 88 20.33 -1.51 -2.36
C ARG A 88 19.35 -2.19 -1.41
N GLY A 89 18.82 -3.35 -1.79
CA GLY A 89 17.64 -3.92 -1.14
C GLY A 89 16.46 -2.95 -1.21
N ASP A 90 15.96 -2.51 -0.05
CA ASP A 90 14.86 -1.54 0.05
C ASP A 90 15.34 -0.09 0.30
N GLN A 91 16.66 0.13 0.36
CA GLN A 91 17.23 1.45 0.62
C GLN A 91 17.51 2.19 -0.68
N LEU A 92 16.92 3.38 -0.84
CA LEU A 92 17.32 4.34 -1.88
C LEU A 92 18.71 4.90 -1.55
N ILE A 93 19.69 4.68 -2.43
CA ILE A 93 21.09 5.10 -2.23
C ILE A 93 21.55 6.20 -3.19
N ALA A 94 20.89 6.41 -4.32
CA ALA A 94 21.12 7.54 -5.22
C ALA A 94 19.92 7.81 -6.14
N LYS A 95 19.84 9.02 -6.71
CA LYS A 95 18.87 9.37 -7.75
C LYS A 95 19.42 10.43 -8.70
N THR A 96 18.93 10.45 -9.94
CA THR A 96 19.20 11.53 -10.88
C THR A 96 18.22 12.68 -10.69
N ARG A 97 18.62 13.90 -11.10
CA ARG A 97 17.65 14.98 -11.28
C ARG A 97 16.76 14.66 -12.47
N PRO A 98 15.44 14.93 -12.39
CA PRO A 98 14.58 14.75 -13.53
C PRO A 98 14.95 15.71 -14.66
N ILE A 99 14.83 15.26 -15.91
CA ILE A 99 15.07 16.08 -17.10
C ILE A 99 13.94 15.96 -18.11
N HIS A 100 13.64 17.05 -18.83
CA HIS A 100 12.76 17.00 -19.99
C HIS A 100 13.44 16.28 -21.16
N CYS A 101 12.67 15.49 -21.89
CA CYS A 101 13.13 14.74 -23.06
C CYS A 101 12.82 15.44 -24.39
N GLY A 102 12.04 16.51 -24.40
CA GLY A 102 11.55 17.15 -25.63
C GLY A 102 12.64 17.68 -26.58
N ALA A 103 13.83 17.98 -26.06
CA ALA A 103 14.98 18.42 -26.86
C ALA A 103 15.95 17.28 -27.23
N LEU A 104 15.70 16.05 -26.77
CA LEU A 104 16.62 14.92 -26.93
C LEU A 104 16.17 14.03 -28.09
N THR A 105 17.09 13.72 -28.99
CA THR A 105 16.87 12.63 -29.96
C THR A 105 16.99 11.27 -29.26
N ASP A 106 16.40 10.24 -29.84
CA ASP A 106 16.53 8.85 -29.37
C ASP A 106 17.97 8.41 -29.11
N ARG A 107 18.91 8.85 -29.96
CA ARG A 107 20.34 8.53 -29.80
C ARG A 107 20.90 9.20 -28.54
N VAL A 108 20.62 10.49 -28.35
CA VAL A 108 21.10 11.25 -27.19
C VAL A 108 20.48 10.71 -25.91
N LEU A 109 19.19 10.37 -25.93
CA LEU A 109 18.50 9.75 -24.81
C LEU A 109 19.14 8.42 -24.41
N ARG A 110 19.41 7.52 -25.37
CA ARG A 110 20.09 6.24 -25.10
C ARG A 110 21.49 6.45 -24.50
N MET A 111 22.26 7.39 -25.04
CA MET A 111 23.58 7.73 -24.50
C MET A 111 23.48 8.27 -23.07
N TYR A 112 22.50 9.14 -22.79
CA TYR A 112 22.26 9.65 -21.44
C TYR A 112 21.91 8.52 -20.46
N LEU A 113 21.00 7.62 -20.83
CA LEU A 113 20.62 6.48 -19.99
C LEU A 113 21.80 5.55 -19.69
N GLN A 114 22.67 5.33 -20.67
CA GLN A 114 23.91 4.58 -20.48
C GLN A 114 24.83 5.27 -19.46
N SER A 115 25.03 6.59 -19.58
CA SER A 115 25.82 7.37 -18.62
C SER A 115 25.22 7.36 -17.21
N VAL A 116 23.90 7.29 -17.07
CA VAL A 116 23.23 7.12 -15.77
C VAL A 116 23.61 5.78 -15.14
N LEU A 117 23.54 4.68 -15.90
CA LEU A 117 23.90 3.34 -15.41
C LEU A 117 25.39 3.23 -15.03
N GLU A 118 26.28 3.85 -15.82
CA GLU A 118 27.70 3.96 -15.52
C GLU A 118 27.95 4.75 -14.22
N THR A 119 27.25 5.87 -14.05
CA THR A 119 27.34 6.69 -12.84
C THR A 119 26.86 5.91 -11.61
N PHE A 120 25.76 5.17 -11.72
CA PHE A 120 25.24 4.32 -10.66
C PHE A 120 26.17 3.15 -10.32
N THR A 121 26.79 2.55 -11.33
CA THR A 121 27.80 1.50 -11.16
C THR A 121 29.00 2.02 -10.36
N HIS A 122 29.50 3.20 -10.73
CA HIS A 122 30.59 3.86 -10.00
C HIS A 122 30.19 4.21 -8.54
N HIS A 123 28.99 4.75 -8.33
CA HIS A 123 28.51 5.15 -7.00
C HIS A 123 28.32 3.97 -6.04
N SER A 124 27.83 2.84 -6.55
CA SER A 124 27.51 1.65 -5.73
C SER A 124 28.65 0.64 -5.61
N SER A 125 29.73 0.81 -6.37
CA SER A 125 30.82 -0.16 -6.54
C SER A 125 30.34 -1.56 -6.98
N THR A 126 29.14 -1.64 -7.56
CA THR A 126 28.47 -2.86 -8.02
C THR A 126 27.96 -2.63 -9.44
N SER A 127 28.13 -3.61 -10.33
CA SER A 127 27.69 -3.47 -11.71
C SER A 127 26.18 -3.32 -11.82
N VAL A 128 25.72 -2.21 -12.42
CA VAL A 128 24.32 -1.96 -12.76
C VAL A 128 24.20 -1.85 -14.28
N ALA A 129 24.15 -3.00 -14.94
CA ALA A 129 24.18 -3.07 -16.41
C ALA A 129 22.87 -2.60 -17.09
N LEU A 130 21.75 -2.61 -16.36
CA LEU A 130 20.43 -2.29 -16.89
C LEU A 130 19.49 -1.81 -15.78
N PHE A 131 18.45 -1.08 -16.18
CA PHE A 131 17.33 -0.78 -15.29
C PHE A 131 16.52 -2.05 -15.07
N ARG A 132 16.32 -2.41 -13.80
CA ARG A 132 15.50 -3.57 -13.41
C ARG A 132 14.04 -3.37 -13.82
N GLU A 133 13.58 -2.13 -13.76
CA GLU A 133 12.20 -1.76 -14.07
C GLU A 133 12.15 -0.39 -14.75
N MET A 134 11.17 -0.24 -15.65
CA MET A 134 10.79 1.03 -16.25
C MET A 134 9.34 1.33 -15.84
N VAL A 135 9.15 2.39 -15.08
CA VAL A 135 7.85 2.79 -14.55
C VAL A 135 7.31 3.94 -15.38
N ASP A 136 6.22 3.69 -16.09
CA ASP A 136 5.53 4.67 -16.91
C ASP A 136 4.49 5.44 -16.05
N LEU A 137 4.69 6.75 -15.96
CA LEU A 137 3.93 7.68 -15.13
C LEU A 137 3.17 8.68 -16.02
N PRO A 138 1.86 8.51 -16.23
CA PRO A 138 1.09 9.46 -17.02
C PRO A 138 0.97 10.81 -16.31
N LEU A 139 1.22 11.91 -17.01
CA LEU A 139 1.18 13.27 -16.46
C LEU A 139 -0.18 13.67 -15.88
N SER A 140 -1.27 13.01 -16.32
CA SER A 140 -2.61 13.22 -15.77
C SER A 140 -2.75 12.79 -14.30
N ARG A 141 -1.87 11.93 -13.80
CA ARG A 141 -1.85 11.46 -12.40
C ARG A 141 -0.55 11.78 -11.67
N HIS A 142 0.54 11.94 -12.41
CA HIS A 142 1.88 12.17 -11.89
C HIS A 142 2.46 13.42 -12.55
N PRO A 143 2.28 14.62 -11.97
CA PRO A 143 2.79 15.86 -12.54
C PRO A 143 4.30 15.78 -12.83
N CYS A 144 4.75 16.50 -13.85
CA CYS A 144 6.16 16.49 -14.22
C CYS A 144 7.01 17.03 -13.06
N PRO A 145 8.07 16.30 -12.63
CA PRO A 145 8.89 16.67 -11.49
C PRO A 145 10.00 17.68 -11.84
N VAL A 146 10.15 18.05 -13.11
CA VAL A 146 11.11 19.08 -13.53
C VAL A 146 10.58 20.45 -13.11
N ALA A 147 11.43 21.24 -12.44
CA ALA A 147 11.11 22.62 -12.08
C ALA A 147 10.76 23.44 -13.34
N ASP A 148 9.79 24.35 -13.22
CA ASP A 148 9.32 25.23 -14.31
C ASP A 148 8.80 24.49 -15.56
N CYS A 149 8.22 23.31 -15.36
CA CYS A 149 7.57 22.58 -16.45
C CYS A 149 6.28 23.30 -16.90
N HIS A 150 6.26 23.71 -18.17
CA HIS A 150 5.07 24.28 -18.84
C HIS A 150 3.81 23.39 -18.83
N LEU A 151 3.95 22.09 -18.58
CA LEU A 151 2.83 21.14 -18.48
C LEU A 151 2.39 20.89 -17.03
N ASN A 152 3.02 21.54 -16.04
CA ASN A 152 2.65 21.37 -14.64
C ASN A 152 1.34 22.14 -14.36
N PRO A 153 0.28 21.50 -13.82
CA PRO A 153 -1.00 22.15 -13.58
C PRO A 153 -0.93 23.35 -12.62
N THR A 154 0.12 23.47 -11.80
CA THR A 154 0.33 24.61 -10.89
C THR A 154 0.64 25.92 -11.61
N HIS A 155 1.22 25.90 -12.81
CA HIS A 155 1.54 27.13 -13.57
C HIS A 155 0.36 27.68 -14.40
N ARG A 156 -0.74 26.92 -14.58
CA ARG A 156 -1.90 27.38 -15.35
C ARG A 156 -2.80 28.40 -14.64
N LEU A 157 -2.63 28.60 -13.33
CA LEU A 157 -3.47 29.52 -12.55
C LEU A 157 -2.98 30.97 -12.59
N GLU A 158 -1.77 31.24 -13.07
CA GLU A 158 -1.19 32.58 -13.13
C GLU A 158 -1.40 33.29 -14.49
N GLU A 159 -1.85 32.58 -15.53
CA GLU A 159 -2.14 33.16 -16.86
C GLU A 159 -3.61 33.61 -17.04
N LEU A 160 -4.41 33.63 -15.97
CA LEU A 160 -5.84 34.00 -15.99
C LEU A 160 -6.19 35.19 -15.07
N LEU A 161 -5.20 35.99 -14.65
CA LEU A 161 -5.40 37.26 -13.94
C LEU A 161 -4.72 38.41 -14.70
#